data_AF-A0A518ICT1-F1
#
_entry.id   AF-A0A518ICT1-F1
#
_cell.length_a   1.000
_cell.length_b   1.000
_cell.length_c   1.000
_cell.angle_alpha   90.00
_cell.angle_beta   90.00
_cell.angle_gamma   90.00
#
_symmetry.space_group_name_H-M   'P 1'
#
loop_
_entity.id
_entity.type
_entity.pdbx_description
1 polymer ?
#
loop_
_entity_poly.entity_id
_entity_poly.type
_entity_poly.pdbx_seq_one_letter_code
_entity_poly.pdbx_strand_id
1 'polypeptide(L)'
;MEYDLSYHVTCKLQQESGRKLTMKRLEQSLTYAGLIEGVPNKKTNDWRIEHDLRRAARDGQIVGEPYLIPPQRRDYLREPGDMDVLREQKSHYPKEWERDPEWLPLICCIGYFESIKAARDPKMDGSCLTIVWYQDDYALPINDKILQTLKQLDWDRLAFDYEW
;
A
#
# COMPACT_ATOMS: atom_id res chain seq x y z
N MET A 1 1.32 -9.75 12.47
CA MET A 1 0.55 -8.81 13.30
C MET A 1 0.00 -9.58 14.48
N GLU A 2 -0.01 -8.98 15.66
CA GLU A 2 -0.59 -9.59 16.86
C GLU A 2 -1.72 -8.72 17.39
N TYR A 3 -2.82 -9.35 17.80
CA TYR A 3 -3.92 -8.69 18.47
C TYR A 3 -3.66 -8.65 19.98
N ASP A 4 -3.75 -7.46 20.57
CA ASP A 4 -3.74 -7.34 22.03
C ASP A 4 -5.14 -7.62 22.60
N LEU A 5 -5.26 -8.71 23.36
CA LEU A 5 -6.50 -9.16 24.00
C LEU A 5 -6.82 -8.39 25.29
N SER A 6 -5.87 -7.62 25.82
CA SER A 6 -5.94 -7.04 27.17
C SER A 6 -6.74 -5.73 27.23
N TYR A 7 -6.86 -5.00 26.11
CA TYR A 7 -7.40 -3.63 26.09
C TYR A 7 -8.34 -3.31 24.91
N HIS A 8 -8.92 -4.31 24.24
CA HIS A 8 -9.74 -4.15 23.03
C HIS A 8 -8.96 -3.58 21.81
N VAL A 9 -8.72 -4.48 20.84
CA VAL A 9 -8.60 -4.27 19.38
C VAL A 9 -7.50 -3.35 18.85
N THR A 10 -6.26 -3.48 19.34
CA THR A 10 -5.09 -2.90 18.64
C THR A 10 -4.33 -3.97 17.87
N CYS A 11 -4.07 -3.70 16.59
CA CYS A 11 -3.31 -4.57 15.71
C CYS A 11 -1.84 -4.13 15.70
N LYS A 12 -0.95 -4.91 16.33
CA LYS A 12 0.43 -4.50 16.58
C LYS A 12 1.41 -5.15 15.60
N LEU A 13 2.45 -4.39 15.28
CA LEU A 13 3.63 -4.80 14.53
C LEU A 13 4.88 -4.41 15.33
N GLN A 14 5.85 -5.31 15.42
CA GLN A 14 7.19 -4.97 15.89
C GLN A 14 8.14 -4.92 14.70
N GLN A 15 8.85 -3.80 14.55
CA GLN A 15 9.92 -3.64 13.58
C GLN A 15 11.19 -4.36 14.05
N GLU A 16 12.09 -4.66 13.11
CA GLU A 16 13.39 -5.29 13.41
C GLU A 16 14.28 -4.39 14.29
N SER A 17 14.10 -3.08 14.22
CA SER A 17 14.70 -2.09 15.15
C SER A 17 14.21 -2.22 16.59
N GLY A 18 13.17 -3.03 16.84
CA GLY A 18 12.49 -3.15 18.12
C GLY A 18 11.38 -2.12 18.34
N ARG A 19 11.19 -1.16 17.43
CA ARG A 19 10.09 -0.18 17.48
C ARG A 19 8.73 -0.91 17.38
N LYS A 20 7.78 -0.51 18.22
CA LYS A 20 6.42 -1.06 18.24
C LYS A 20 5.49 -0.10 17.52
N LEU A 21 4.82 -0.60 16.49
CA LEU A 21 3.82 0.10 15.71
C LEU A 21 2.44 -0.46 16.03
N THR A 22 1.44 0.41 16.07
CA THR A 22 0.03 0.05 16.18
C THR A 22 -0.68 0.53 14.93
N MET A 23 -1.33 -0.39 14.21
CA MET A 23 -2.23 -0.02 13.13
C MET A 23 -3.55 0.45 13.74
N LYS A 24 -3.89 1.72 13.50
CA LYS A 24 -5.09 2.38 14.03
C LYS A 24 -6.24 2.38 13.03
N ARG A 25 -5.93 2.33 11.73
CA ARG A 25 -6.92 2.26 10.65
C ARG A 25 -6.40 1.40 9.51
N LEU A 26 -7.30 0.67 8.86
CA LEU A 26 -7.07 -0.05 7.63
C LEU A 26 -8.27 0.16 6.70
N GLU A 27 -8.04 0.77 5.55
CA GLU A 27 -8.99 0.88 4.46
C GLU A 27 -8.56 -0.04 3.32
N GLN A 28 -9.52 -0.71 2.69
CA GLN A 28 -9.26 -1.67 1.63
C GLN A 28 -10.27 -1.54 0.51
N SER A 29 -9.81 -1.66 -0.72
CA SER A 29 -10.63 -1.54 -1.92
C SER A 29 -10.04 -2.36 -3.06
N LEU A 30 -10.89 -2.91 -3.93
CA LEU A 30 -10.42 -3.50 -5.18
C LEU A 30 -9.65 -2.45 -6.00
N THR A 31 -8.41 -2.74 -6.38
CA THR A 31 -7.52 -1.85 -7.16
C THR A 31 -8.16 -1.40 -8.46
N TYR A 32 -8.93 -2.28 -9.07
CA TYR A 32 -9.61 -2.04 -10.35
C TYR A 32 -11.11 -1.81 -10.21
N ALA A 33 -11.60 -1.51 -9.00
CA ALA A 33 -12.98 -1.01 -8.84
C ALA A 33 -13.21 0.20 -9.75
N GLY A 34 -14.30 0.13 -10.54
CA GLY A 34 -14.68 1.18 -11.48
C GLY A 34 -13.94 1.16 -12.83
N LEU A 35 -13.10 0.16 -13.12
CA LEU A 35 -12.62 -0.06 -14.48
C LEU A 35 -13.76 -0.67 -15.32
N ILE A 36 -14.32 0.11 -16.24
CA ILE A 36 -15.50 -0.28 -17.02
C ILE A 36 -15.10 -1.08 -18.27
N GLU A 37 -14.02 -0.69 -18.94
CA GLU A 37 -13.57 -1.32 -20.19
C GLU A 37 -12.05 -1.42 -20.26
N GLY A 38 -11.61 -2.39 -21.06
CA GLY A 38 -10.19 -2.62 -21.33
C GLY A 38 -9.50 -3.43 -20.24
N VAL A 39 -8.18 -3.48 -20.35
CA VAL A 39 -7.30 -4.21 -19.44
C VAL A 39 -6.28 -3.22 -18.89
N PRO A 40 -5.98 -3.27 -17.57
CA PRO A 40 -4.96 -2.43 -16.97
C PRO A 40 -3.64 -2.48 -17.73
N ASN A 41 -2.96 -1.34 -17.75
CA ASN A 41 -1.66 -1.14 -18.36
C ASN A 41 -0.83 -0.21 -17.47
N LYS A 42 0.43 0.00 -17.85
CA LYS A 42 1.35 0.85 -17.09
C LYS A 42 0.77 2.24 -16.77
N LYS A 43 0.25 2.94 -17.79
CA LYS A 43 -0.31 4.28 -17.64
C LYS A 43 -1.49 4.33 -16.66
N THR A 44 -2.40 3.37 -16.75
CA THR A 44 -3.57 3.31 -15.85
C THR A 44 -3.17 2.92 -14.43
N ASN A 45 -2.18 2.04 -14.26
CA ASN A 45 -1.62 1.69 -12.95
C ASN A 45 -0.89 2.86 -12.29
N ASP A 46 -0.09 3.61 -13.05
CA ASP A 46 0.63 4.80 -12.55
C ASP A 46 -0.37 5.84 -12.04
N TRP A 47 -1.42 6.11 -12.83
CA TRP A 47 -2.51 6.99 -12.42
C TRP A 47 -3.26 6.47 -11.19
N ARG A 48 -3.48 5.15 -11.09
CA ARG A 48 -4.16 4.53 -9.94
C ARG A 48 -3.35 4.69 -8.66
N ILE A 49 -2.04 4.43 -8.71
CA ILE A 49 -1.13 4.61 -7.57
C ILE A 49 -1.15 6.07 -7.10
N GLU A 50 -1.08 7.02 -8.03
CA GLU A 50 -1.15 8.44 -7.70
C GLU A 50 -2.51 8.80 -7.07
N HIS A 51 -3.61 8.29 -7.62
CA HIS A 51 -4.94 8.46 -7.04
C HIS A 51 -5.02 7.93 -5.61
N ASP A 52 -4.50 6.73 -5.35
CA ASP A 52 -4.54 6.10 -4.04
C ASP A 52 -3.64 6.83 -3.02
N LEU A 53 -2.49 7.35 -3.44
CA LEU A 53 -1.66 8.22 -2.60
C LEU A 53 -2.39 9.52 -2.25
N ARG A 54 -3.06 10.17 -3.22
CA ARG A 54 -3.86 11.36 -2.94
C ARG A 54 -5.05 11.06 -2.04
N ARG A 55 -5.69 9.89 -2.21
CA ARG A 55 -6.77 9.42 -1.32
C ARG A 55 -6.23 9.23 0.10
N ALA A 56 -5.08 8.58 0.24
CA ALA A 56 -4.40 8.40 1.52
C ALA A 56 -4.00 9.72 2.16
N ALA A 57 -3.62 10.76 1.41
CA ALA A 57 -3.25 12.07 1.96
C ALA A 57 -4.44 12.94 2.39
N ARG A 58 -5.68 12.61 1.98
CA ARG A 58 -6.87 13.44 2.22
C ARG A 58 -7.64 13.11 3.49
N ASP A 59 -7.31 12.02 4.16
CA ASP A 59 -7.96 11.70 5.43
C ASP A 59 -7.44 12.64 6.53
N GLY A 60 -8.36 13.44 7.08
CA GLY A 60 -8.06 14.58 7.97
C GLY A 60 -7.45 14.21 9.32
N GLN A 61 -7.30 12.92 9.63
CA GLN A 61 -6.54 12.45 10.79
C GLN A 61 -5.04 12.25 10.52
N ILE A 62 -4.59 12.40 9.26
CA ILE A 62 -3.23 12.07 8.85
C ILE A 62 -2.35 13.30 8.86
N VAL A 63 -1.17 13.16 9.45
CA VAL A 63 -0.09 14.14 9.37
C VAL A 63 0.94 13.67 8.35
N GLY A 64 1.17 14.49 7.31
CA GLY A 64 2.27 14.32 6.37
C GLY A 64 1.98 13.49 5.11
N GLU A 65 3.03 13.20 4.34
CA GLU A 65 2.92 12.48 3.07
C GLU A 65 2.83 10.96 3.26
N PRO A 66 1.87 10.28 2.60
CA PRO A 66 1.80 8.82 2.62
C PRO A 66 3.02 8.16 1.99
N TYR A 67 3.44 7.04 2.56
CA TYR A 67 4.50 6.21 2.01
C TYR A 67 3.93 5.08 1.14
N LEU A 68 4.40 4.96 -0.10
CA LEU A 68 4.09 3.82 -0.97
C LEU A 68 5.10 2.70 -0.73
N ILE A 69 4.62 1.51 -0.36
CA ILE A 69 5.39 0.28 -0.61
C ILE A 69 5.22 -0.04 -2.09
N PRO A 70 6.30 -0.02 -2.91
CA PRO A 70 6.18 -0.21 -4.35
C PRO A 70 5.46 -1.54 -4.67
N PRO A 71 4.36 -1.51 -5.44
CA PRO A 71 3.62 -2.73 -5.74
C PRO A 71 4.38 -3.61 -6.73
N GLN A 72 4.20 -4.93 -6.62
CA GLN A 72 4.62 -5.85 -7.66
C GLN A 72 3.79 -5.60 -8.92
N ARG A 73 4.46 -5.33 -10.04
CA ARG A 73 3.83 -5.25 -11.36
C ARG A 73 4.02 -6.58 -12.07
N ARG A 74 2.95 -7.11 -12.65
CA ARG A 74 2.95 -8.35 -13.42
C ARG A 74 2.24 -8.13 -14.75
N ASP A 75 2.63 -8.88 -15.76
CA ASP A 75 2.07 -8.77 -17.10
C ASP A 75 0.94 -9.78 -17.36
N TYR A 76 0.52 -10.49 -16.30
CA TYR A 76 -0.55 -11.46 -16.25
C TYR A 76 -1.53 -11.13 -15.10
N LEU A 77 -2.75 -11.67 -15.15
CA LEU A 77 -3.72 -11.51 -14.06
C LEU A 77 -3.64 -12.64 -13.03
N ARG A 78 -3.75 -13.89 -13.50
CA ARG A 78 -3.83 -15.11 -12.69
C ARG A 78 -2.54 -15.90 -12.78
N GLU A 79 -2.05 -16.15 -14.00
CA GLU A 79 -0.85 -16.94 -14.26
C GLU A 79 -0.12 -16.45 -15.51
N PRO A 80 1.22 -16.59 -15.57
CA PRO A 80 2.00 -16.21 -16.74
C PRO A 80 1.43 -16.77 -18.04
N GLY A 81 1.23 -15.90 -19.03
CA GLY A 81 0.70 -16.25 -20.36
C GLY A 81 -0.81 -16.01 -20.53
N ASP A 82 -1.56 -15.75 -19.46
CA ASP A 82 -3.02 -15.53 -19.55
C ASP A 82 -3.43 -14.25 -20.31
N MET A 83 -2.46 -13.36 -20.58
CA MET A 83 -2.61 -12.13 -21.35
C MET A 83 -2.03 -12.21 -22.77
N ASP A 84 -1.44 -13.34 -23.18
CA ASP A 84 -0.69 -13.43 -24.44
C ASP A 84 -1.58 -13.18 -25.67
N VAL A 85 -2.77 -13.78 -25.69
CA VAL A 85 -3.75 -13.57 -26.77
C VAL A 85 -4.10 -12.08 -26.91
N LEU A 86 -4.29 -11.39 -25.79
CA LEU A 86 -4.62 -9.97 -25.79
C LEU A 86 -3.43 -9.11 -26.24
N ARG A 87 -2.21 -9.49 -25.85
CA ARG A 87 -0.98 -8.82 -26.28
C ARG A 87 -0.78 -8.97 -27.79
N GLU A 88 -0.98 -10.18 -28.32
CA GLU A 88 -0.91 -10.46 -29.75
C GLU A 88 -1.98 -9.67 -30.52
N GLN A 89 -3.23 -9.65 -30.05
CA GLN A 89 -4.31 -8.85 -30.63
C GLN A 89 -3.97 -7.36 -30.68
N LYS A 90 -3.22 -6.85 -29.70
CA LYS A 90 -2.82 -5.44 -29.62
C LYS A 90 -1.49 -5.13 -30.31
N SER A 91 -0.77 -6.13 -30.83
CA SER A 91 0.57 -5.97 -31.40
C SER A 91 0.64 -5.03 -32.62
N HIS A 92 -0.49 -4.83 -33.30
CA HIS A 92 -0.61 -3.91 -34.44
C HIS A 92 -0.69 -2.43 -34.03
N TYR A 93 -0.94 -2.13 -32.75
CA TYR A 93 -0.93 -0.76 -32.27
C TYR A 93 0.51 -0.26 -32.04
N PRO A 94 0.76 1.06 -32.18
CA PRO A 94 2.07 1.63 -31.90
C PRO A 94 2.49 1.41 -30.44
N LYS A 95 3.76 1.04 -30.21
CA LYS A 95 4.31 0.71 -28.88
C LYS A 95 4.24 1.88 -27.91
N GLU A 96 4.37 3.10 -28.41
CA GLU A 96 4.29 4.35 -27.65
C GLU A 96 2.93 4.57 -26.97
N TRP A 97 1.89 3.80 -27.33
CA TRP A 97 0.59 3.88 -26.67
C TRP A 97 0.54 3.08 -25.35
N GLU A 98 1.60 2.34 -25.00
CA GLU A 98 1.75 1.58 -23.74
C GLU A 98 0.49 0.75 -23.39
N ARG A 99 -0.04 0.00 -24.37
CA ARG A 99 -1.29 -0.77 -24.25
C ARG A 99 -1.12 -2.20 -23.73
N ASP A 100 0.12 -2.59 -23.48
CA ASP A 100 0.46 -3.90 -22.95
C ASP A 100 -0.17 -4.10 -21.58
N PRO A 101 -0.81 -5.27 -21.34
CA PRO A 101 -1.37 -5.59 -20.05
C PRO A 101 -0.32 -5.50 -18.94
N GLU A 102 -0.67 -4.80 -17.87
CA GLU A 102 0.10 -4.74 -16.64
C GLU A 102 -0.86 -4.67 -15.47
N TRP A 103 -0.67 -5.52 -14.49
CA TRP A 103 -1.50 -5.65 -13.32
C TRP A 103 -0.69 -5.37 -12.05
N LEU A 104 -1.33 -4.63 -11.16
CA LEU A 104 -1.01 -4.54 -9.74
C LEU A 104 -1.79 -5.65 -9.01
N PRO A 105 -1.45 -5.94 -7.74
CA PRO A 105 -2.28 -6.79 -6.90
C PRO A 105 -3.70 -6.23 -6.77
N LEU A 106 -4.66 -7.13 -6.54
CA LEU A 106 -6.09 -6.83 -6.73
C LEU A 106 -6.72 -5.99 -5.63
N ILE A 107 -6.09 -5.91 -4.46
CA ILE A 107 -6.52 -5.09 -3.33
C ILE A 107 -5.51 -3.98 -3.08
N CYS A 108 -6.00 -2.74 -3.05
CA CYS A 108 -5.30 -1.59 -2.51
C CYS A 108 -5.64 -1.45 -1.03
N CYS A 109 -4.62 -1.30 -0.20
CA CYS A 109 -4.72 -1.11 1.24
C CYS A 109 -4.08 0.23 1.64
N ILE A 110 -4.77 0.98 2.49
CA ILE A 110 -4.27 2.20 3.12
C ILE A 110 -4.33 2.01 4.63
N GLY A 111 -3.17 1.90 5.26
CA GLY A 111 -3.03 1.69 6.70
C GLY A 111 -2.43 2.90 7.39
N TYR A 112 -3.02 3.30 8.51
CA TYR A 112 -2.46 4.34 9.38
C TYR A 112 -1.83 3.68 10.60
N PHE A 113 -0.54 3.94 10.80
CA PHE A 113 0.28 3.34 11.86
C PHE A 113 0.80 4.41 12.80
N GLU A 114 0.90 4.06 14.08
CA GLU A 114 1.44 4.94 15.12
C GLU A 114 2.48 4.23 15.99
N SER A 115 3.44 5.00 16.47
CA SER A 115 4.39 4.64 17.50
C SER A 115 4.30 5.66 18.64
N ILE A 116 4.18 5.17 19.88
CA ILE A 116 4.23 6.00 21.09
C ILE A 116 5.59 6.67 21.34
N LYS A 117 6.61 6.28 20.57
CA LYS A 117 7.90 6.97 20.55
C LYS A 117 7.93 7.88 19.34
N ALA A 118 8.40 9.11 19.51
CA ALA A 118 8.77 9.97 18.40
C ALA A 118 9.80 9.29 17.47
N ALA A 119 9.80 9.71 16.23
CA ALA A 119 10.73 9.32 15.18
C ALA A 119 11.99 10.18 15.23
N ARG A 120 11.87 11.50 15.47
CA ARG A 120 13.00 12.44 15.38
C ARG A 120 13.14 13.36 16.58
N ASP A 121 12.07 14.03 17.00
CA ASP A 121 12.10 14.95 18.15
C ASP A 121 11.64 14.24 19.44
N PRO A 122 12.54 13.97 20.40
CA PRO A 122 12.18 13.29 21.65
C PRO A 122 11.17 14.03 22.53
N LYS A 123 10.85 15.29 22.23
CA LYS A 123 9.85 16.08 22.96
C LYS A 123 8.42 15.82 22.50
N MET A 124 8.24 15.18 21.34
CA MET A 124 6.94 14.89 20.76
C MET A 124 6.33 13.64 21.41
N ASP A 125 5.00 13.56 21.42
CA ASP A 125 4.26 12.47 22.09
C ASP A 125 4.34 11.14 21.34
N GLY A 126 4.55 11.20 20.03
CA GLY A 126 4.60 10.01 19.20
C GLY A 126 4.98 10.32 17.76
N SER A 127 4.92 9.28 16.94
CA SER A 127 5.09 9.39 15.50
C SER A 127 4.06 8.56 14.76
N CYS A 128 3.69 9.00 13.57
CA CYS A 128 2.71 8.34 12.72
C CYS A 128 3.16 8.25 11.27
N LEU A 129 2.60 7.29 10.53
CA LEU A 129 2.79 7.17 9.10
C LEU A 129 1.59 6.49 8.46
N THR A 130 1.10 7.08 7.37
CA THR A 130 0.15 6.42 6.46
C THR A 130 0.92 5.67 5.40
N ILE A 131 0.58 4.40 5.21
CA ILE A 131 1.26 3.51 4.28
C ILE A 131 0.23 2.98 3.28
N VAL A 132 0.55 3.08 2.00
CA VAL A 132 -0.21 2.50 0.90
C VAL A 132 0.53 1.27 0.40
N TRP A 133 -0.18 0.16 0.27
CA TRP A 133 0.35 -1.06 -0.34
C TRP A 133 -0.73 -1.79 -1.13
N TYR A 134 -0.28 -2.78 -1.90
CA TYR A 134 -1.17 -3.62 -2.69
C TYR A 134 -0.90 -5.10 -2.38
N GLN A 135 -1.96 -5.89 -2.32
CA GLN A 135 -1.89 -7.35 -2.14
C GLN A 135 -3.00 -8.06 -2.93
N ASP A 136 -2.88 -9.37 -3.14
CA ASP A 136 -3.78 -10.11 -4.02
C ASP A 136 -5.17 -10.37 -3.43
N ASP A 137 -5.31 -10.40 -2.10
CA ASP A 137 -6.57 -10.64 -1.39
C ASP A 137 -6.75 -9.64 -0.24
N TYR A 138 -7.96 -9.53 0.32
CA TYR A 138 -8.24 -8.63 1.43
C TYR A 138 -7.45 -9.04 2.67
N ALA A 139 -6.84 -8.07 3.33
CA ALA A 139 -6.36 -8.22 4.70
C ALA A 139 -7.57 -8.33 5.65
N LEU A 140 -7.49 -9.05 6.76
CA LEU A 140 -6.34 -9.78 7.29
C LEU A 140 -6.41 -11.26 6.89
N PRO A 141 -5.26 -11.91 6.64
CA PRO A 141 -3.89 -11.45 6.95
C PRO A 141 -3.27 -10.47 5.93
N ILE A 142 -2.29 -9.67 6.38
CA ILE A 142 -1.42 -8.88 5.48
C ILE A 142 -0.44 -9.84 4.81
N ASN A 143 -0.17 -9.67 3.52
CA ASN A 143 0.80 -10.47 2.78
C ASN A 143 2.19 -10.46 3.45
N ASP A 144 2.86 -11.61 3.52
CA ASP A 144 4.14 -11.76 4.23
C ASP A 144 5.24 -10.82 3.72
N LYS A 145 5.30 -10.56 2.41
CA LYS A 145 6.29 -9.64 1.84
C LYS A 145 6.04 -8.21 2.32
N ILE A 146 4.77 -7.78 2.31
CA ILE A 146 4.38 -6.46 2.84
C ILE A 146 4.69 -6.38 4.33
N LEU A 147 4.35 -7.42 5.10
CA LEU A 147 4.64 -7.48 6.52
C LEU A 147 6.15 -7.36 6.79
N GLN A 148 6.98 -8.05 5.99
CA GLN A 148 8.43 -7.95 6.10
C GLN A 148 8.95 -6.57 5.74
N THR A 149 8.43 -5.94 4.67
CA THR A 149 8.78 -4.54 4.33
C THR A 149 8.41 -3.58 5.45
N LEU A 150 7.23 -3.73 6.08
CA LEU A 150 6.83 -2.90 7.21
C LEU A 150 7.77 -3.06 8.42
N LYS A 151 8.27 -4.28 8.67
CA LYS A 151 9.23 -4.55 9.75
C LYS A 151 10.59 -3.91 9.52
N GLN A 152 11.00 -3.77 8.26
CA GLN A 152 12.29 -3.22 7.84
C GLN A 152 12.23 -1.73 7.47
N LEU A 153 11.03 -1.16 7.48
CA LEU A 153 10.80 0.22 7.08
C LEU A 153 11.60 1.19 7.94
N ASP A 154 12.29 2.12 7.28
CA ASP A 154 13.02 3.23 7.92
C ASP A 154 12.04 4.26 8.50
N TRP A 155 11.46 3.91 9.64
CA TRP A 155 10.41 4.68 10.30
C TRP A 155 10.90 6.06 10.72
N ASP A 156 12.12 6.16 11.25
CA ASP A 156 12.67 7.40 11.79
C ASP A 156 12.81 8.47 10.69
N ARG A 157 13.10 8.05 9.46
CA ARG A 157 13.14 8.94 8.30
C ARG A 157 11.75 9.25 7.73
N LEU A 158 10.84 8.28 7.71
CA LEU A 158 9.57 8.40 6.98
C LEU A 158 8.41 8.96 7.79
N ALA A 159 8.32 8.61 9.07
CA ALA A 159 7.19 8.99 9.92
C ALA A 159 7.20 10.47 10.27
N PHE A 160 6.05 10.98 10.70
CA PHE A 160 5.86 12.35 11.17
C PHE A 160 5.63 12.34 12.68
N ASP A 161 6.34 13.21 13.40
CA ASP A 161 6.13 13.39 14.83
C ASP A 161 4.89 14.25 15.08
N TYR A 162 4.17 13.97 16.17
CA TYR A 162 2.98 14.72 16.58
C TYR A 162 2.98 14.99 18.09
N GLU A 163 2.19 16.00 18.49
CA GLU A 163 1.89 16.39 19.86
C GLU A 163 0.36 16.43 20.02
N TRP A 164 -0.15 16.04 21.19
CA TRP A 164 -1.57 15.97 21.53
C TRP A 164 -2.09 17.20 22.29
#